data_AF-A0A955BS68-F1
#
_entry.id   AF-A0A955BS68-F1
#
_cell.length_a   1.000
_cell.length_b   1.000
_cell.length_c   1.000
_cell.angle_alpha   90.00
_cell.angle_beta   90.00
_cell.angle_gamma   90.00
#
_symmetry.space_group_name_H-M   'P 1'
#
loop_
_entity.id
_entity.type
_entity.pdbx_description
1 polymer ?
#
loop_
_entity_poly.entity_id
_entity_poly.type
_entity_poly.pdbx_seq_one_letter_code
_entity_poly.pdbx_strand_id
1 'polypeptide(L)'
;MNATATIVLPIHNGERTLRCTIESILNLAHGMMDHFEVVIVDDGSTDETFETACELSARYPQLHVIRQPFQRGLGAALDRVRRAFAVTEVIAHDGVGPIDVEELAGMLRQSSRVAKAPSGDLAESRGSRRFAAITALNARMQAAHRSVMGFRRLTLDPGIEPRRRAATPLPLSAGLLNAYGSSLPAHS
;
A
#
# COMPACT_ATOMS: atom_id res chain seq x y z
N MET A 1 -10.16 -12.79 -17.15
CA MET A 1 -10.35 -12.03 -15.90
C MET A 1 -9.17 -11.10 -15.80
N ASN A 2 -9.37 -9.79 -15.85
CA ASN A 2 -8.30 -8.81 -15.68
C ASN A 2 -7.85 -8.91 -14.22
N ALA A 3 -6.64 -9.38 -13.98
CA ALA A 3 -6.13 -9.54 -12.61
C ALA A 3 -5.99 -8.15 -11.98
N THR A 4 -6.55 -7.96 -10.79
CA THR A 4 -6.46 -6.72 -10.01
C THR A 4 -5.70 -7.01 -8.72
N ALA A 5 -4.83 -6.09 -8.30
CA ALA A 5 -4.11 -6.20 -7.03
C ALA A 5 -4.15 -4.88 -6.25
N THR A 6 -4.36 -4.98 -4.93
CA THR A 6 -4.18 -3.86 -4.00
C THR A 6 -2.92 -4.12 -3.17
N ILE A 7 -1.94 -3.24 -3.29
CA ILE A 7 -0.65 -3.33 -2.60
C ILE A 7 -0.67 -2.37 -1.42
N VAL A 8 -0.43 -2.86 -0.20
CA VAL A 8 -0.45 -2.04 1.02
C VAL A 8 0.97 -1.88 1.56
N LEU A 9 1.39 -0.64 1.78
CA LEU A 9 2.73 -0.29 2.25
C LEU A 9 2.65 0.56 3.52
N PRO A 10 2.75 -0.05 4.72
CA PRO A 10 3.00 0.68 5.95
C PRO A 10 4.41 1.28 5.89
N ILE A 11 4.53 2.60 6.01
CA ILE A 11 5.80 3.33 5.96
C ILE A 11 5.94 4.16 7.23
N HIS A 12 7.10 4.09 7.87
CA HIS A 12 7.48 4.95 8.99
C HIS A 12 8.88 5.51 8.73
N ASN A 13 9.01 6.84 8.72
CA ASN A 13 10.27 7.57 8.49
C ASN A 13 11.04 7.09 7.24
N GLY A 14 10.38 7.14 6.08
CA GLY A 14 10.88 6.69 4.78
C GLY A 14 11.19 7.80 3.78
N GLU A 15 11.28 9.07 4.18
CA GLU A 15 11.36 10.24 3.27
C GLU A 15 12.42 10.07 2.16
N ARG A 16 13.58 9.49 2.49
CA ARG A 16 14.74 9.37 1.60
C ARG A 16 14.58 8.30 0.53
N THR A 17 13.78 7.27 0.80
CA THR A 17 13.64 6.10 -0.07
C THR A 17 12.28 6.04 -0.75
N LEU A 18 11.25 6.68 -0.17
CA LEU A 18 9.86 6.57 -0.57
C LEU A 18 9.65 6.80 -2.06
N ARG A 19 10.20 7.89 -2.62
CA ARG A 19 10.02 8.24 -4.03
C ARG A 19 10.52 7.14 -4.98
N CYS A 20 11.76 6.69 -4.79
CA CYS A 20 12.38 5.64 -5.61
C CYS A 20 11.63 4.30 -5.46
N THR A 21 11.25 3.94 -4.23
CA THR A 21 10.51 2.71 -3.95
C THR A 21 9.15 2.71 -4.65
N ILE A 22 8.37 3.79 -4.52
CA ILE A 22 7.05 3.90 -5.13
C ILE A 22 7.14 3.90 -6.65
N GLU A 23 8.05 4.66 -7.24
CA GLU A 23 8.25 4.65 -8.69
C GLU A 23 8.60 3.25 -9.21
N SER A 24 9.45 2.51 -8.49
CA SER A 24 9.80 1.13 -8.85
C SER A 24 8.62 0.17 -8.77
N ILE A 25 7.79 0.26 -7.71
CA ILE A 25 6.58 -0.55 -7.54
C ILE A 25 5.56 -0.23 -8.62
N LEU A 26 5.33 1.05 -8.92
CA LEU A 26 4.40 1.48 -9.95
C LEU A 26 4.83 0.96 -11.32
N ASN A 27 6.10 1.10 -11.68
CA ASN A 27 6.65 0.60 -12.94
C ASN A 27 6.52 -0.92 -13.06
N LEU A 28 6.85 -1.66 -12.00
CA LEU A 28 6.67 -3.10 -11.95
C LEU A 28 5.21 -3.50 -12.17
N ALA A 29 4.30 -2.93 -11.40
CA ALA A 29 2.89 -3.29 -11.43
C ALA A 29 2.24 -2.95 -12.79
N HIS A 30 2.59 -1.80 -13.38
CA HIS A 30 2.14 -1.41 -14.73
C HIS A 30 2.58 -2.40 -15.80
N GLY A 31 3.78 -2.97 -15.68
CA GLY A 31 4.29 -3.98 -16.61
C GLY A 31 3.67 -5.36 -16.46
N MET A 32 2.90 -5.60 -15.38
CA MET A 32 2.42 -6.93 -15.01
C MET A 32 0.90 -7.06 -14.94
N MET A 33 0.16 -5.96 -14.72
CA MET A 33 -1.28 -5.99 -14.47
C MET A 33 -2.00 -4.83 -15.17
N ASP A 34 -3.22 -5.09 -15.63
CA ASP A 34 -4.07 -4.05 -16.24
C ASP A 34 -4.61 -3.06 -15.22
N HIS A 35 -4.88 -3.54 -14.00
CA HIS A 35 -5.45 -2.76 -12.91
C HIS A 35 -4.74 -3.07 -11.60
N PHE A 36 -4.33 -2.03 -10.88
CA PHE A 36 -3.77 -2.16 -9.54
C PHE A 36 -3.93 -0.86 -8.76
N GLU A 37 -3.87 -0.97 -7.45
CA GLU A 37 -3.84 0.16 -6.52
C GLU A 37 -2.68 -0.03 -5.56
N VAL A 38 -2.03 1.07 -5.17
CA VAL A 38 -1.03 1.10 -4.10
C VAL A 38 -1.56 2.00 -3.00
N VAL A 39 -1.60 1.49 -1.77
CA VAL A 39 -2.03 2.23 -0.59
C VAL A 39 -0.84 2.38 0.35
N ILE A 40 -0.29 3.60 0.41
CA ILE A 40 0.68 3.98 1.42
C ILE A 40 -0.09 4.27 2.71
N VAL A 41 0.32 3.62 3.78
CA VAL A 41 -0.13 3.96 5.13
C VAL A 41 1.05 4.56 5.87
N ASP A 42 1.06 5.88 6.03
CA ASP A 42 2.01 6.57 6.89
C ASP A 42 1.73 6.19 8.35
N ASP A 43 2.60 5.37 8.94
CA ASP A 43 2.45 4.79 10.27
C ASP A 43 3.07 5.71 11.32
N GLY A 44 2.60 6.96 11.35
CA GLY A 44 3.00 7.97 12.32
C GLY A 44 4.45 8.46 12.14
N SER A 45 4.87 8.75 10.91
CA SER A 45 6.19 9.33 10.67
C SER A 45 6.32 10.73 11.29
N THR A 46 7.55 11.07 11.64
CA THR A 46 7.93 12.38 12.22
C THR A 46 8.79 13.22 11.29
N ASP A 47 9.10 12.70 10.10
CA ASP A 47 9.85 13.33 9.02
C ASP A 47 8.91 13.70 7.84
N GLU A 48 9.46 14.04 6.67
CA GLU A 48 8.68 14.48 5.50
C GLU A 48 8.04 13.32 4.70
N THR A 49 7.94 12.11 5.28
CA THR A 49 7.38 10.92 4.62
C THR A 49 5.94 11.15 4.16
N PHE A 50 5.10 11.76 5.00
CA PHE A 50 3.69 11.94 4.69
C PHE A 50 3.49 12.96 3.56
N GLU A 51 4.20 14.07 3.62
CA GLU A 51 4.20 15.13 2.61
C GLU A 51 4.67 14.56 1.27
N THR A 52 5.78 13.82 1.27
CA THR A 52 6.28 13.13 0.07
C THR A 52 5.27 12.13 -0.49
N ALA A 53 4.57 11.38 0.36
CA ALA A 53 3.52 10.45 -0.07
C ALA A 53 2.34 11.20 -0.73
N CYS A 54 1.92 12.32 -0.15
CA CYS A 54 0.85 13.16 -0.69
C CYS A 54 1.20 13.69 -2.08
N GLU A 55 2.41 14.23 -2.26
CA GLU A 55 2.91 14.69 -3.56
C GLU A 55 2.87 13.58 -4.61
N LEU A 56 3.31 12.38 -4.25
CA LEU A 56 3.29 11.22 -5.14
C LEU A 56 1.86 10.85 -5.52
N SER A 57 0.92 10.85 -4.58
CA SER A 57 -0.48 10.52 -4.87
C SER A 57 -1.18 11.54 -5.75
N ALA A 58 -0.78 12.82 -5.68
CA ALA A 58 -1.26 13.83 -6.61
C ALA A 58 -0.77 13.58 -8.05
N ARG A 59 0.39 12.92 -8.21
CA ARG A 59 0.98 12.58 -9.52
C ARG A 59 0.47 11.25 -10.08
N TYR A 60 0.19 10.26 -9.24
CA TYR A 60 -0.15 8.90 -9.64
C TYR A 60 -1.56 8.52 -9.15
N PRO A 61 -2.58 8.50 -10.03
CA PRO A 61 -3.97 8.24 -9.64
C PRO A 61 -4.22 6.88 -8.98
N GLN A 62 -3.39 5.87 -9.27
CA GLN A 62 -3.43 4.55 -8.63
C GLN A 62 -2.81 4.52 -7.21
N LEU A 63 -2.29 5.64 -6.71
CA LEU A 63 -1.65 5.75 -5.41
C LEU A 63 -2.56 6.46 -4.41
N HIS A 64 -2.80 5.83 -3.28
CA HIS A 64 -3.58 6.38 -2.18
C HIS A 64 -2.75 6.49 -0.90
N VAL A 65 -3.07 7.48 -0.07
CA VAL A 65 -2.35 7.73 1.19
C VAL A 65 -3.32 7.77 2.35
N ILE A 66 -3.00 7.04 3.41
CA ILE A 66 -3.66 7.11 4.71
C ILE A 66 -2.63 7.52 5.76
N ARG A 67 -2.94 8.53 6.58
CA ARG A 67 -2.12 8.87 7.74
C ARG A 67 -2.62 8.21 9.02
N GLN A 68 -1.70 7.71 9.82
CA GLN A 68 -1.90 7.36 11.23
C GLN A 68 -1.22 8.40 12.13
N PRO A 69 -1.83 8.77 13.26
CA PRO A 69 -1.26 9.77 14.15
C PRO A 69 -0.03 9.28 14.92
N PHE A 70 0.08 7.96 15.12
CA PHE A 70 1.16 7.30 15.85
C PHE A 70 1.44 5.95 15.20
N GLN A 71 2.67 5.44 15.38
CA GLN A 71 3.09 4.14 14.90
C GLN A 71 2.30 3.02 15.59
N ARG A 72 1.61 2.20 14.80
CA ARG A 72 0.72 1.12 15.27
C ARG A 72 0.88 -0.19 14.49
N GLY A 73 1.80 -0.23 13.54
CA GLY A 73 2.18 -1.40 12.77
C GLY A 73 1.14 -1.88 11.75
N LEU A 74 1.50 -2.96 11.06
CA LEU A 74 0.73 -3.53 9.95
C LEU A 74 -0.75 -3.79 10.28
N GLY A 75 -1.04 -4.33 11.47
CA GLY A 75 -2.41 -4.65 11.87
C GLY A 75 -3.32 -3.42 11.79
N ALA A 76 -2.90 -2.30 12.37
CA ALA A 76 -3.66 -1.05 12.30
C ALA A 76 -3.74 -0.48 10.88
N ALA A 77 -2.66 -0.61 10.09
CA ALA A 77 -2.64 -0.18 8.69
C ALA A 77 -3.68 -0.93 7.84
N LEU A 78 -3.68 -2.28 7.88
CA LEU A 78 -4.68 -3.11 7.19
C LEU A 78 -6.10 -2.76 7.61
N ASP A 79 -6.29 -2.47 8.89
CA ASP A 79 -7.58 -2.14 9.46
C ASP A 79 -8.08 -0.77 8.97
N ARG A 80 -7.17 0.18 8.71
CA ARG A 80 -7.49 1.45 8.03
C ARG A 80 -7.85 1.22 6.57
N VAL A 81 -7.08 0.40 5.85
CA VAL A 81 -7.34 0.05 4.44
C VAL A 81 -8.72 -0.60 4.31
N ARG A 82 -9.02 -1.61 5.13
CA ARG A 82 -10.31 -2.31 5.16
C ARG A 82 -11.52 -1.38 5.35
N ARG A 83 -11.36 -0.29 6.12
CA ARG A 83 -12.43 0.69 6.36
C ARG A 83 -12.58 1.72 5.24
N ALA A 84 -11.51 2.00 4.51
CA ALA A 84 -11.47 3.03 3.48
C ALA A 84 -11.73 2.49 2.06
N PHE A 85 -11.39 1.22 1.81
CA PHE A 85 -11.44 0.58 0.51
C PHE A 85 -12.31 -0.67 0.55
N ALA A 86 -13.11 -0.89 -0.51
CA ALA A 86 -13.90 -2.11 -0.68
C ALA A 86 -13.01 -3.24 -1.24
N VAL A 87 -12.05 -3.71 -0.43
CA VAL A 87 -11.05 -4.72 -0.83
C VAL A 87 -11.06 -5.91 0.12
N THR A 88 -11.01 -7.12 -0.44
CA THR A 88 -11.02 -8.38 0.32
C THR A 88 -9.70 -9.14 0.24
N GLU A 89 -8.84 -8.82 -0.73
CA GLU A 89 -7.51 -9.40 -0.86
C GLU A 89 -6.49 -8.28 -1.07
N VAL A 90 -5.37 -8.35 -0.35
CA VAL A 90 -4.27 -7.40 -0.46
C VAL A 90 -2.93 -8.12 -0.46
N ILE A 91 -1.91 -7.48 -1.05
CA ILE A 91 -0.51 -7.83 -0.87
C ILE A 91 0.10 -6.74 0.01
N ALA A 92 0.47 -7.06 1.24
CA ALA A 92 0.95 -6.07 2.20
C ALA A 92 2.41 -6.32 2.56
N HIS A 93 3.22 -5.27 2.53
CA HIS A 93 4.51 -5.26 3.23
C HIS A 93 4.24 -5.08 4.72
N ASP A 94 5.09 -5.60 5.59
CA ASP A 94 4.89 -5.48 7.04
C ASP A 94 5.52 -4.25 7.69
N GLY A 95 6.11 -3.39 6.87
CA GLY A 95 6.72 -2.13 7.31
C GLY A 95 8.03 -2.31 8.06
N VAL A 96 8.62 -3.51 8.04
CA VAL A 96 9.93 -3.78 8.66
C VAL A 96 10.95 -4.01 7.56
N GLY A 97 12.05 -3.26 7.60
CA GLY A 97 13.15 -3.43 6.66
C GLY A 97 12.87 -2.86 5.26
N PRO A 98 13.79 -3.10 4.32
CA PRO A 98 13.68 -2.59 2.95
C PRO A 98 12.55 -3.25 2.19
N ILE A 99 11.87 -2.47 1.34
CA ILE A 99 10.87 -3.00 0.41
C ILE A 99 11.59 -3.56 -0.81
N ASP A 100 11.49 -4.88 -1.00
CA ASP A 100 12.06 -5.58 -2.15
C ASP A 100 11.03 -5.70 -3.29
N VAL A 101 11.30 -5.04 -4.41
CA VAL A 101 10.44 -5.02 -5.58
C VAL A 101 10.41 -6.37 -6.30
N GLU A 102 11.49 -7.16 -6.24
CA GLU A 102 11.52 -8.50 -6.84
C GLU A 102 10.69 -9.50 -6.03
N GLU A 103 10.67 -9.34 -4.70
CA GLU A 103 9.75 -10.10 -3.85
C GLU A 103 8.28 -9.81 -4.24
N LEU A 104 7.93 -8.52 -4.39
CA LEU A 104 6.61 -8.12 -4.85
C LEU A 104 6.30 -8.71 -6.23
N ALA A 105 7.25 -8.70 -7.17
CA ALA A 105 7.08 -9.30 -8.49
C ALA A 105 6.74 -10.80 -8.38
N GLY A 106 7.44 -11.52 -7.51
CA GLY A 106 7.14 -12.93 -7.21
C GLY A 106 5.71 -13.14 -6.68
N MET A 107 5.21 -12.23 -5.86
CA MET A 107 3.86 -12.27 -5.29
C MET A 107 2.76 -11.93 -6.30
N LEU A 108 3.04 -11.03 -7.25
CA LEU A 108 2.12 -10.65 -8.32
C LEU A 108 1.99 -11.74 -9.39
N ARG A 109 3.09 -12.46 -9.72
CA ARG A 109 3.06 -13.60 -10.67
C ARG A 109 2.22 -14.77 -10.18
N GLN A 110 2.09 -14.93 -8.86
CA GLN A 110 1.30 -16.00 -8.26
C GLN A 110 -0.19 -15.62 -8.25
N SER A 111 -0.85 -15.72 -9.42
CA SER A 111 -2.29 -15.48 -9.54
C SER A 111 -3.08 -16.59 -8.83
N SER A 112 -3.82 -16.23 -7.77
CA SER A 112 -4.94 -16.96 -7.14
C SER A 112 -4.83 -18.49 -7.03
N ARG A 113 -3.65 -19.06 -6.79
CA ARG A 113 -3.57 -20.36 -6.10
C ARG A 113 -3.57 -20.05 -4.62
N VAL A 114 -4.75 -20.14 -4.00
CA VAL A 114 -4.86 -20.23 -2.54
C VAL A 114 -4.01 -21.43 -2.14
N ALA A 115 -2.79 -21.16 -1.70
CA ALA A 115 -1.89 -22.20 -1.22
C ALA A 115 -2.50 -22.73 0.08
N LYS A 116 -3.06 -23.95 0.03
CA LYS A 116 -3.19 -24.78 1.22
C LYS A 116 -1.76 -25.06 1.69
N ALA A 117 -1.48 -24.82 2.97
CA ALA A 117 -0.16 -25.02 3.55
C ALA A 117 0.43 -26.37 3.09
N PRO A 118 1.64 -26.40 2.50
CA PRO A 118 2.23 -27.67 2.08
C PRO A 118 2.61 -28.50 3.30
N SER A 119 1.85 -29.57 3.53
CA SER A 119 2.34 -30.80 4.15
C SER A 119 3.49 -31.33 3.30
N GLY A 120 4.63 -31.55 3.95
CA GLY A 120 5.95 -31.64 3.32
C GLY A 120 6.16 -32.78 2.33
N ASP A 121 7.28 -32.70 1.62
CA ASP A 121 8.27 -33.78 1.52
C ASP A 121 9.58 -33.23 0.93
N LEU A 122 10.70 -33.55 1.59
CA LEU A 122 12.05 -33.28 1.12
C LEU A 122 12.58 -34.50 0.37
N ALA A 123 12.99 -34.31 -0.88
CA ALA A 123 13.94 -35.16 -1.61
C ALA A 123 14.42 -34.37 -2.83
N GLU A 124 15.66 -34.41 -3.33
CA GLU A 124 16.97 -34.87 -2.88
C GLU A 124 17.94 -34.24 -3.91
N SER A 125 19.11 -33.73 -3.52
CA SER A 125 20.22 -33.61 -4.47
C SER A 125 21.58 -33.68 -3.79
N ARG A 126 22.47 -34.38 -4.50
CA ARG A 126 23.69 -35.03 -4.07
C ARG A 126 24.85 -34.03 -3.95
N GLY A 127 25.34 -33.85 -2.74
CA GLY A 127 26.60 -33.17 -2.42
C GLY A 127 27.09 -33.69 -1.08
N SER A 128 28.41 -33.83 -0.90
CA SER A 128 29.10 -34.38 0.28
C SER A 128 28.32 -34.15 1.58
N ARG A 129 28.15 -35.15 2.45
CA ARG A 129 27.29 -35.03 3.66
C ARG A 129 27.55 -33.78 4.51
N ARG A 130 28.78 -33.26 4.51
CA ARG A 130 29.13 -31.94 5.08
C ARG A 130 28.55 -30.75 4.31
N PHE A 131 28.63 -30.75 2.98
CA PHE A 131 28.05 -29.73 2.11
C PHE A 131 26.52 -29.79 2.10
N ALA A 132 25.88 -30.97 2.03
CA ALA A 132 24.43 -31.10 2.14
C ALA A 132 23.91 -30.66 3.53
N ALA A 133 24.65 -30.93 4.60
CA ALA A 133 24.31 -30.43 5.94
C ALA A 133 24.47 -28.91 6.05
N ILE A 134 25.51 -28.33 5.44
CA ILE A 134 25.71 -26.87 5.39
C ILE A 134 24.65 -26.21 4.50
N THR A 135 24.32 -26.78 3.34
CA THR A 135 23.25 -26.28 2.46
C THR A 135 21.88 -26.45 3.12
N ALA A 136 21.61 -27.56 3.81
CA ALA A 136 20.36 -27.75 4.53
C ALA A 136 20.27 -26.87 5.78
N LEU A 137 21.38 -26.58 6.45
CA LEU A 137 21.45 -25.62 7.56
C LEU A 137 21.31 -24.20 7.05
N ASN A 138 21.93 -23.83 5.92
CA ASN A 138 21.79 -22.53 5.28
C ASN A 138 20.39 -22.37 4.70
N ALA A 139 19.80 -23.40 4.11
CA ALA A 139 18.42 -23.40 3.63
C ALA A 139 17.44 -23.37 4.80
N ARG A 140 17.74 -24.04 5.93
CA ARG A 140 16.97 -23.91 7.18
C ARG A 140 17.17 -22.56 7.84
N MET A 141 18.35 -21.96 7.78
CA MET A 141 18.61 -20.60 8.27
C MET A 141 17.91 -19.60 7.39
N GLN A 142 17.94 -19.73 6.06
CA GLN A 142 17.18 -18.91 5.11
C GLN A 142 15.67 -19.13 5.25
N ALA A 143 15.20 -20.35 5.46
CA ALA A 143 13.80 -20.67 5.73
C ALA A 143 13.35 -20.25 7.14
N ALA A 144 14.24 -20.24 8.12
CA ALA A 144 13.99 -19.69 9.46
C ALA A 144 14.08 -18.15 9.48
N HIS A 145 14.87 -17.55 8.57
CA HIS A 145 14.92 -16.11 8.34
C HIS A 145 13.75 -15.61 7.49
N ARG A 146 13.13 -16.47 6.65
CA ARG A 146 11.83 -16.20 5.98
C ARG A 146 10.69 -15.92 6.95
N SER A 147 10.88 -16.18 8.24
CA SER A 147 9.94 -15.80 9.31
C SER A 147 10.21 -14.40 9.88
N VAL A 148 11.08 -13.60 9.27
CA VAL A 148 11.29 -12.20 9.67
C VAL A 148 11.07 -11.27 8.46
N MET A 149 9.79 -11.07 8.16
CA MET A 149 9.22 -9.84 7.61
C MET A 149 9.57 -9.39 6.15
N GLY A 150 8.52 -9.23 5.32
CA GLY A 150 8.51 -8.92 3.87
C GLY A 150 7.05 -8.80 3.34
N PHE A 151 6.80 -9.11 2.06
CA PHE A 151 5.45 -9.08 1.49
C PHE A 151 4.61 -10.32 1.84
N ARG A 152 3.32 -10.12 2.14
CA ARG A 152 2.34 -11.20 2.39
C ARG A 152 1.04 -10.95 1.65
N ARG A 153 0.45 -12.01 1.08
CA ARG A 153 -0.93 -11.96 0.56
C ARG A 153 -1.88 -12.26 1.70
N LEU A 154 -2.86 -11.38 1.92
CA LEU A 154 -3.78 -11.43 3.04
C LEU A 154 -5.21 -11.30 2.52
N THR A 155 -6.11 -12.12 3.07
CA THR A 155 -7.54 -11.91 2.94
C THR A 155 -7.98 -11.01 4.09
N LEU A 156 -8.67 -9.91 3.75
CA LEU A 156 -9.31 -9.05 4.72
C LEU A 156 -10.74 -9.53 4.88
N ASP A 157 -11.18 -9.72 6.12
CA ASP A 157 -12.59 -9.96 6.39
C ASP A 157 -13.41 -8.81 5.80
N PRO A 158 -14.53 -9.10 5.11
CA PRO A 158 -15.38 -8.05 4.57
C PRO A 158 -15.83 -7.17 5.74
N GLY A 159 -15.25 -5.98 5.81
CA GLY A 159 -15.69 -4.99 6.79
C GLY A 159 -17.15 -4.67 6.55
N ILE A 160 -17.85 -4.23 7.60
CA ILE A 160 -19.18 -3.62 7.45
C ILE A 160 -19.04 -2.53 6.38
N GLU A 161 -19.75 -2.69 5.25
CA GLU A 161 -19.66 -1.76 4.12
C GLU A 161 -19.81 -0.32 4.64
N PRO A 162 -18.84 0.57 4.37
CA PRO A 162 -19.06 1.98 4.61
C PRO A 162 -20.20 2.41 3.69
N ARG A 163 -21.39 2.66 4.26
CA ARG A 163 -22.50 3.29 3.52
C ARG A 163 -21.92 4.48 2.79
N ARG A 164 -21.92 4.44 1.44
CA ARG A 164 -21.59 5.62 0.62
C ARG A 164 -22.42 6.78 1.17
N ARG A 165 -21.77 7.75 1.84
CA ARG A 165 -22.38 9.06 1.97
C ARG A 165 -22.44 9.58 0.55
N ALA A 166 -23.65 9.66 0.00
CA ALA A 166 -23.89 10.49 -1.16
C ALA A 166 -23.22 11.85 -0.88
N ALA A 167 -22.31 12.26 -1.74
CA ALA A 167 -21.79 13.62 -1.70
C ALA A 167 -22.99 14.53 -1.96
N THR A 168 -23.59 15.08 -0.90
CA THR A 168 -24.51 16.20 -1.05
C THR A 168 -23.68 17.32 -1.64
N PRO A 169 -23.98 17.82 -2.86
CA PRO A 169 -23.28 18.98 -3.38
C PRO A 169 -23.51 20.12 -2.40
N LEU A 170 -22.42 20.68 -1.86
CA LEU A 170 -22.50 21.92 -1.10
C LEU A 170 -23.08 23.00 -2.04
N PRO A 171 -24.14 23.73 -1.66
CA PRO A 171 -24.60 24.84 -2.48
C PRO A 171 -23.49 25.88 -2.54
N LEU A 172 -23.09 26.22 -3.76
CA LEU A 172 -22.22 27.36 -4.03
C LEU A 172 -22.91 28.60 -3.45
N SER A 173 -22.34 29.17 -2.39
CA SER A 173 -22.77 30.46 -1.86
C SER A 173 -22.50 31.53 -2.93
N ALA A 174 -23.56 32.00 -3.58
CA ALA A 174 -23.51 33.18 -4.43
C ALA A 174 -23.01 34.36 -3.59
N GLY A 175 -21.91 34.96 -4.04
CA GLY A 175 -21.25 36.05 -3.37
C GLY A 175 -22.17 37.26 -3.20
N LEU A 176 -22.16 37.80 -1.97
CA LEU A 176 -22.49 39.18 -1.68
C LEU A 176 -21.59 40.09 -2.53
N LEU A 177 -22.18 40.87 -3.42
CA LEU A 177 -21.56 42.08 -3.96
C LEU A 177 -22.64 43.07 -4.42
N ASN A 178 -22.41 44.33 -4.06
CA ASN A 178 -23.11 45.56 -4.43
C ASN A 178 -24.40 45.95 -3.71
N ALA A 179 -24.23 46.72 -2.64
CA ALA A 179 -24.99 47.95 -2.43
C ALA A 179 -24.23 48.92 -1.50
N TYR A 180 -23.18 49.57 -2.00
CA TYR A 180 -22.69 50.82 -1.42
C TYR A 180 -22.28 51.80 -2.52
N GLY A 181 -23.04 52.89 -2.60
CA GLY A 181 -22.57 54.21 -2.97
C GLY A 181 -22.59 54.57 -4.45
N SER A 182 -23.48 55.49 -4.83
CA SER A 182 -23.14 56.71 -5.58
C SER A 182 -24.35 57.64 -5.61
N SER A 183 -24.49 58.43 -4.54
CA SER A 183 -25.16 59.72 -4.59
C SER A 183 -24.27 60.71 -5.34
N LEU A 184 -24.75 61.35 -6.40
CA LEU A 184 -24.28 62.68 -6.81
C LEU A 184 -25.47 63.50 -7.37
N PRO A 185 -25.53 64.82 -7.12
CA PRO A 185 -26.68 65.69 -7.37
C PRO A 185 -26.52 66.60 -8.61
N ALA A 186 -27.47 67.54 -8.75
CA ALA A 186 -27.51 68.77 -9.57
C ALA A 186 -28.31 68.63 -10.90
N HIS A 187 -29.52 69.20 -10.98
CA HIS A 187 -29.87 70.62 -11.23
C HIS A 187 -30.22 70.86 -12.71
N SER A 188 -31.51 71.03 -13.00
CA SER A 188 -32.17 72.26 -13.49
C SER A 188 -33.57 71.93 -13.99
#